data_AF-A3YWP4-F1
#
_entry.id   AF-A3YWP4-F1
#
_cell.length_a   1.000
_cell.length_b   1.000
_cell.length_c   1.000
_cell.angle_alpha   90.00
_cell.angle_beta   90.00
_cell.angle_gamma   90.00
#
_symmetry.space_group_name_H-M   'P 1'
#
loop_
_entity.id
_entity.type
_entity.pdbx_description
1 polymer ?
#
loop_
_entity_poly.entity_id
_entity_poly.type
_entity_poly.pdbx_seq_one_letter_code
_entity_poly.pdbx_strand_id
1 'polypeptide(L)'
;MAAELPLVVSDWDGYRDLVTPDVSGFLVPTYDVLLTLDGADKLEVLYRLGLVDYDMMIGIRSLGVIVDEEALERSLTILLRDSERRQGMAEASLQKYNDNFSGKVVAEQYRELWGELSKVRESDERSRNLSRFHGSYASIFAHHASTSFEASKIIIDDDGTPPEWLNSAMVRDFLQFLLGGQIPQLICLLESKKSLSIAELHALGIKAPESRMLLAALVKFGIGRLGMGATPDSLSDPINIEDE
;
A
#
# COMPACT_ATOMS: atom_id res chain seq x y z
N MET A 1 -10.28 19.22 -3.00
CA MET A 1 -10.12 19.53 -1.56
C MET A 1 -9.86 21.00 -1.32
N ALA A 2 -8.64 21.54 -1.18
CA ALA A 2 -8.47 23.00 -1.05
C ALA A 2 -8.20 23.68 -2.41
N ALA A 3 -7.50 22.97 -3.32
CA ALA A 3 -7.20 23.44 -4.67
C ALA A 3 -8.30 23.12 -5.70
N GLU A 4 -9.50 22.72 -5.25
CA GLU A 4 -10.64 22.43 -6.14
C GLU A 4 -10.33 21.41 -7.24
N LEU A 5 -9.62 20.33 -6.88
CA LEU A 5 -9.34 19.21 -7.77
C LEU A 5 -9.94 17.90 -7.23
N PRO A 6 -10.38 16.99 -8.11
CA PRO A 6 -10.72 15.62 -7.72
C PRO A 6 -9.51 14.93 -7.11
N LEU A 7 -9.79 13.94 -6.28
CA LEU A 7 -8.76 13.20 -5.57
C LEU A 7 -8.64 11.80 -6.17
N VAL A 8 -7.42 11.40 -6.51
CA VAL A 8 -7.11 10.00 -6.82
C VAL A 8 -6.08 9.59 -5.77
N VAL A 9 -6.50 8.74 -4.84
CA VAL A 9 -5.69 8.36 -3.68
C VAL A 9 -5.66 6.85 -3.52
N SER A 10 -4.61 6.32 -2.90
CA SER A 10 -4.55 4.91 -2.52
C SER A 10 -5.66 4.56 -1.53
N ASP A 11 -6.22 3.36 -1.66
CA ASP A 11 -7.08 2.72 -0.66
C ASP A 11 -6.26 2.24 0.54
N TRP A 12 -5.70 3.23 1.23
CA TRP A 12 -4.92 3.10 2.44
C TRP A 12 -5.58 3.94 3.51
N ASP A 13 -5.81 3.39 4.69
CA ASP A 13 -6.61 3.95 5.79
C ASP A 13 -6.55 5.49 5.90
N GLY A 14 -5.38 6.09 6.10
CA GLY A 14 -5.27 7.55 6.23
C GLY A 14 -5.70 8.37 5.00
N TYR A 15 -5.55 7.83 3.78
CA TYR A 15 -6.02 8.47 2.56
C TYR A 15 -7.48 8.16 2.25
N ARG A 16 -8.01 7.03 2.76
CA ARG A 16 -9.40 6.61 2.53
C ARG A 16 -10.40 7.67 3.02
N ASP A 17 -10.14 8.25 4.18
CA ASP A 17 -11.02 9.26 4.81
C ASP A 17 -11.14 10.55 3.99
N LEU A 18 -10.16 10.82 3.14
CA LEU A 18 -10.10 12.01 2.29
C LEU A 18 -11.13 11.98 1.16
N VAL A 19 -11.52 10.79 0.69
CA VAL A 19 -12.32 10.64 -0.52
C VAL A 19 -13.67 10.01 -0.20
N THR A 20 -14.73 10.51 -0.84
CA THR A 20 -15.98 9.79 -0.99
C THR A 20 -15.95 9.14 -2.37
N PRO A 21 -15.83 7.79 -2.47
CA PRO A 21 -15.65 7.11 -3.75
C PRO A 21 -16.72 7.49 -4.77
N ASP A 22 -16.29 7.72 -6.02
CA ASP A 22 -17.13 8.13 -7.16
C ASP A 22 -17.86 9.48 -7.02
N VAL A 23 -17.74 10.16 -5.88
CA VAL A 23 -18.37 11.45 -5.61
C VAL A 23 -17.35 12.58 -5.58
N SER A 24 -16.29 12.45 -4.79
CA SER A 24 -15.24 13.47 -4.66
C SER A 24 -13.89 13.03 -5.23
N GLY A 25 -13.83 11.83 -5.81
CA GLY A 25 -12.60 11.20 -6.27
C GLY A 25 -12.68 9.68 -6.34
N PHE A 26 -11.52 9.05 -6.54
CA PHE A 26 -11.33 7.62 -6.64
C PHE A 26 -10.40 7.09 -5.55
N LEU A 27 -10.75 5.92 -5.01
CA LEU A 27 -9.86 5.10 -4.18
C LEU A 27 -9.24 4.03 -5.06
N VAL A 28 -7.92 4.08 -5.21
CA VAL A 28 -7.16 3.11 -6.00
C VAL A 28 -6.83 1.91 -5.12
N PRO A 29 -7.26 0.68 -5.49
CA PRO A 29 -6.95 -0.52 -4.74
C PRO A 29 -5.46 -0.60 -4.36
N THR A 30 -5.20 -0.91 -3.10
CA THR A 30 -3.85 -1.04 -2.56
C THR A 30 -3.76 -2.38 -1.83
N TYR A 31 -2.71 -3.13 -2.13
CA TYR A 31 -2.46 -4.46 -1.61
C TYR A 31 -1.33 -4.42 -0.59
N ASP A 32 -1.45 -5.18 0.50
CA ASP A 32 -0.40 -5.33 1.50
C ASP A 32 -0.08 -6.81 1.77
N VAL A 33 1.21 -7.15 1.75
CA VAL A 33 1.72 -8.48 2.13
C VAL A 33 1.52 -8.76 3.62
N LEU A 34 1.48 -7.74 4.48
CA LEU A 34 1.29 -7.91 5.93
C LEU A 34 -0.01 -8.64 6.27
N LEU A 35 -1.06 -8.46 5.48
CA LEU A 35 -2.37 -9.12 5.67
C LEU A 35 -2.30 -10.63 5.45
N THR A 36 -1.21 -11.13 4.88
CA THR A 36 -0.97 -12.57 4.68
C THR A 36 -0.22 -13.23 5.84
N LEU A 37 0.07 -12.49 6.91
CA LEU A 37 0.85 -12.94 8.07
C LEU A 37 -0.06 -13.13 9.29
N ASP A 38 0.12 -14.25 9.98
CA ASP A 38 -0.62 -14.55 11.22
C ASP A 38 0.04 -13.97 12.50
N GLY A 39 1.17 -13.25 12.36
CA GLY A 39 1.97 -12.82 13.50
C GLY A 39 3.17 -11.95 13.14
N ALA A 40 4.07 -11.77 14.10
CA ALA A 40 5.31 -11.02 13.88
C ALA A 40 6.26 -11.82 12.99
N ASP A 41 6.76 -11.18 11.94
CA ASP A 41 7.77 -11.77 11.07
C ASP A 41 9.20 -11.45 11.54
N LYS A 42 10.19 -11.90 10.76
CA LYS A 42 11.62 -11.66 11.04
C LYS A 42 11.95 -10.16 11.14
N LEU A 43 11.42 -9.33 10.24
CA LEU A 43 11.74 -7.90 10.20
C LEU A 43 11.23 -7.19 11.45
N GLU A 44 10.01 -7.49 11.87
CA GLU A 44 9.43 -6.95 13.09
C GLU A 44 10.23 -7.37 14.32
N VAL A 45 10.62 -8.64 14.41
CA VAL A 45 11.45 -9.13 15.53
C VAL A 45 12.79 -8.39 15.59
N LEU A 46 13.48 -8.24 14.45
CA LEU A 46 14.77 -7.55 14.41
C LEU A 46 14.66 -6.07 14.80
N TYR A 47 13.63 -5.38 14.32
CA TYR A 47 13.36 -3.99 14.71
C TYR A 47 13.06 -3.86 16.21
N ARG A 48 12.20 -4.74 16.76
CA ARG A 48 11.87 -4.75 18.20
C ARG A 48 13.09 -5.05 19.09
N LEU A 49 14.07 -5.80 18.58
CA LEU A 49 15.34 -6.07 19.25
C LEU A 49 16.37 -4.94 19.07
N GLY A 50 16.06 -3.89 18.29
CA GLY A 50 16.98 -2.79 17.99
C GLY A 50 18.13 -3.20 17.05
N LEU A 51 17.99 -4.31 16.32
CA LEU A 51 18.97 -4.81 15.36
C LEU A 51 18.80 -4.21 13.96
N VAL A 52 17.65 -3.57 13.72
CA VAL A 52 17.29 -2.82 12.52
C VAL A 52 16.71 -1.49 12.98
N ASP A 53 17.11 -0.39 12.37
CA ASP A 53 16.57 0.94 12.69
C ASP A 53 15.20 1.17 12.03
N TYR A 54 14.59 2.31 12.34
CA TYR A 54 13.28 2.66 11.81
C TYR A 54 13.29 2.79 10.29
N ASP A 55 14.31 3.45 9.72
CA ASP A 55 14.38 3.77 8.30
C ASP A 55 14.49 2.49 7.44
N MET A 56 15.31 1.53 7.88
CA MET A 56 15.43 0.23 7.23
C MET A 56 14.16 -0.60 7.40
N MET A 57 13.56 -0.60 8.60
CA MET A 57 12.31 -1.32 8.86
C MET A 57 11.17 -0.81 7.99
N ILE A 58 10.92 0.51 7.99
CA ILE A 58 9.83 1.10 7.22
C ILE A 58 10.10 1.01 5.71
N GLY A 59 11.37 1.15 5.30
CA GLY A 59 11.80 0.98 3.92
C GLY A 59 11.46 -0.41 3.38
N ILE A 60 11.89 -1.47 4.06
CA ILE A 60 11.58 -2.85 3.66
C ILE A 60 10.08 -3.14 3.74
N ARG A 61 9.38 -2.65 4.77
CA ARG A 61 7.91 -2.80 4.88
C ARG A 61 7.19 -2.21 3.68
N SER A 62 7.60 -1.01 3.27
CA SER A 62 6.98 -0.32 2.15
C SER A 62 7.07 -1.12 0.84
N LEU A 63 8.06 -2.01 0.68
CA LEU A 63 8.18 -2.85 -0.52
C LEU A 63 7.02 -3.85 -0.66
N GLY A 64 6.35 -4.19 0.43
CA GLY A 64 5.21 -5.10 0.46
C GLY A 64 3.87 -4.44 0.16
N VAL A 65 3.85 -3.12 -0.06
CA VAL A 65 2.64 -2.34 -0.33
C VAL A 65 2.61 -1.94 -1.80
N ILE A 66 1.58 -2.37 -2.51
CA ILE A 66 1.43 -2.25 -3.97
C ILE A 66 0.14 -1.50 -4.29
N VAL A 67 0.23 -0.49 -5.14
CA VAL A 67 -0.94 0.19 -5.70
C VAL A 67 -1.31 -0.51 -7.01
N ASP A 68 -2.61 -0.72 -7.24
CA ASP A 68 -3.13 -1.20 -8.53
C ASP A 68 -2.93 -0.12 -9.61
N GLU A 69 -1.90 -0.32 -10.44
CA GLU A 69 -1.54 0.61 -11.52
C GLU A 69 -2.62 0.70 -12.60
N GLU A 70 -3.27 -0.42 -12.94
CA GLU A 70 -4.35 -0.43 -13.94
C GLU A 70 -5.55 0.37 -13.43
N ALA A 71 -5.90 0.21 -12.15
CA ALA A 71 -6.97 0.99 -11.54
C ALA A 71 -6.62 2.49 -11.48
N LEU A 72 -5.36 2.83 -11.16
CA LEU A 72 -4.87 4.21 -11.20
C LEU A 72 -5.00 4.81 -12.60
N GLU A 73 -4.51 4.11 -13.63
CA GLU A 73 -4.58 4.53 -15.03
C GLU A 73 -6.03 4.74 -15.48
N ARG A 74 -6.92 3.80 -15.13
CA ARG A 74 -8.36 3.92 -15.40
C ARG A 74 -8.96 5.16 -14.75
N SER A 75 -8.71 5.39 -13.46
CA SER A 75 -9.20 6.58 -12.75
C SER A 75 -8.72 7.89 -13.39
N LEU A 76 -7.44 7.96 -13.76
CA LEU A 76 -6.89 9.14 -14.44
C LEU A 76 -7.48 9.32 -15.83
N THR A 77 -7.64 8.24 -16.59
CA THR A 77 -8.23 8.26 -17.94
C THR A 77 -9.66 8.78 -17.92
N ILE A 78 -10.48 8.33 -16.97
CA ILE A 78 -11.84 8.83 -16.76
C ILE A 78 -11.82 10.34 -16.52
N LEU A 79 -10.98 10.82 -15.59
CA LEU A 79 -10.90 12.25 -15.29
C LEU A 79 -10.39 13.08 -16.47
N LEU A 80 -9.49 12.55 -17.30
CA LEU A 80 -8.97 13.26 -18.46
C LEU A 80 -10.03 13.38 -19.58
N ARG A 81 -10.83 12.33 -19.79
CA ARG A 81 -11.81 12.26 -20.88
C ARG A 81 -13.16 12.91 -20.53
N ASP A 82 -13.55 12.89 -19.26
CA ASP A 82 -14.85 13.42 -18.81
C ASP A 82 -14.69 14.70 -18.00
N SER A 83 -14.87 15.84 -18.68
CA SER A 83 -14.73 17.15 -18.04
C SER A 83 -15.83 17.49 -17.04
N GLU A 84 -17.06 17.01 -17.27
CA GLU A 84 -18.20 17.28 -16.39
C GLU A 84 -18.04 16.52 -15.08
N ARG A 85 -17.72 15.23 -15.15
CA ARG A 85 -17.42 14.41 -13.98
C ARG A 85 -16.24 14.95 -13.20
N ARG A 86 -15.17 15.36 -13.88
CA ARG A 86 -14.00 15.98 -13.23
C ARG A 86 -14.39 17.25 -12.47
N GLN A 87 -15.25 18.10 -13.02
CA GLN A 87 -15.72 19.30 -12.32
C GLN A 87 -16.64 18.97 -11.13
N GLY A 88 -17.61 18.07 -11.31
CA GLY A 88 -18.50 17.65 -10.21
C GLY A 88 -17.72 17.06 -9.03
N MET A 89 -16.71 16.23 -9.31
CA MET A 89 -15.84 15.68 -8.27
C MET A 89 -14.98 16.74 -7.59
N ALA A 90 -14.49 17.74 -8.33
CA ALA A 90 -13.74 18.86 -7.77
C ALA A 90 -14.58 19.63 -6.75
N GLU A 91 -15.81 20.00 -7.11
CA GLU A 91 -16.75 20.72 -6.25
C GLU A 91 -17.09 19.91 -5.00
N ALA A 92 -17.43 18.63 -5.15
CA ALA A 92 -17.71 17.74 -4.02
C ALA A 92 -16.51 17.59 -3.08
N SER A 93 -15.30 17.52 -3.62
CA SER A 93 -14.07 17.44 -2.82
C SER A 93 -13.78 18.74 -2.04
N LEU A 94 -14.14 19.90 -2.59
CA LEU A 94 -14.04 21.19 -1.91
C LEU A 94 -15.07 21.31 -0.79
N GLN A 95 -16.31 20.88 -1.05
CA GLN A 95 -17.34 20.84 -0.03
C GLN A 95 -16.90 19.97 1.16
N LYS A 96 -16.40 18.76 0.91
CA LYS A 96 -15.87 17.87 1.95
C LYS A 96 -14.72 18.50 2.74
N TYR A 97 -13.82 19.24 2.08
CA TYR A 97 -12.77 20.01 2.75
C TYR A 97 -13.35 21.04 3.72
N ASN A 98 -14.28 21.88 3.25
CA ASN A 98 -14.85 22.94 4.07
C ASN A 98 -15.58 22.38 5.30
N ASP A 99 -16.32 21.29 5.11
CA ASP A 99 -17.14 20.66 6.15
C ASP A 99 -16.33 19.92 7.22
N ASN A 100 -15.18 19.35 6.85
CA ASN A 100 -14.47 18.40 7.73
C ASN A 100 -13.00 18.76 8.00
N PHE A 101 -12.31 19.37 7.03
CA PHE A 101 -10.85 19.47 7.02
C PHE A 101 -10.33 20.92 6.96
N SER A 102 -11.21 21.91 6.94
CA SER A 102 -10.81 23.31 7.06
C SER A 102 -10.14 23.53 8.41
N GLY A 103 -9.13 24.41 8.46
CA GLY A 103 -8.37 24.64 9.69
C GLY A 103 -9.26 25.06 10.88
N LYS A 104 -10.36 25.76 10.60
CA LYS A 104 -11.37 26.11 11.61
C LYS A 104 -12.06 24.86 12.17
N VAL A 105 -12.60 24.00 11.30
CA VAL A 105 -13.32 22.78 11.71
C VAL A 105 -12.40 21.86 12.50
N VAL A 106 -11.17 21.63 12.01
CA VAL A 106 -10.19 20.79 12.70
C VAL A 106 -9.85 21.36 14.08
N ALA A 107 -9.64 22.68 14.21
CA ALA A 107 -9.38 23.31 15.50
C ALA A 107 -10.58 23.22 16.48
N GLU A 108 -11.80 23.20 15.98
CA GLU A 108 -13.01 22.96 16.80
C GLU A 108 -13.06 21.51 17.30
N GLN A 109 -12.85 20.54 16.41
CA GLN A 109 -12.80 19.11 16.78
C GLN A 109 -11.71 18.81 17.81
N TYR A 110 -10.51 19.38 17.68
CA TYR A 110 -9.45 19.22 18.68
C TYR A 110 -9.84 19.79 20.04
N ARG A 111 -10.50 20.95 20.08
CA ARG A 111 -10.96 21.55 21.35
C ARG A 111 -12.02 20.70 22.04
N GLU A 112 -12.93 20.12 21.26
CA GLU A 112 -13.92 19.17 21.76
C GLU A 112 -13.24 17.93 22.36
N LEU A 113 -12.35 17.30 21.60
CA LEU A 113 -11.57 16.13 22.05
C LEU A 113 -10.79 16.42 23.35
N TRP A 114 -10.18 17.60 23.47
CA TRP A 114 -9.49 17.98 24.71
C TRP A 114 -10.45 18.12 25.89
N GLY A 115 -11.64 18.68 25.67
CA GLY A 115 -12.69 18.77 26.68
C GLY A 115 -13.15 17.39 27.14
N GLU A 116 -13.34 16.45 26.22
CA GLU A 116 -13.68 15.05 26.53
C GLU A 116 -12.56 14.35 27.31
N LEU A 117 -11.31 14.43 26.84
CA LEU A 117 -10.16 13.83 27.51
C LEU A 117 -9.92 14.40 28.90
N SER A 118 -10.24 15.68 29.14
CA SER A 118 -10.19 16.29 30.48
C SER A 118 -11.19 15.63 31.42
N LYS A 119 -12.45 15.45 30.97
CA LYS A 119 -13.49 14.77 31.75
C LYS A 119 -13.10 13.33 32.07
N VAL A 120 -12.59 12.59 31.08
CA VAL A 120 -12.10 11.22 31.27
C VAL A 120 -11.03 11.19 32.36
N ARG A 121 -10.03 12.08 32.27
CA ARG A 121 -8.94 12.16 33.26
C ARG A 121 -9.44 12.47 34.68
N GLU A 122 -10.46 13.30 34.83
CA GLU A 122 -11.03 13.64 36.13
C GLU A 122 -11.83 12.47 36.73
N SER A 123 -12.41 11.62 35.88
CA SER A 123 -13.22 10.47 36.29
C SER A 123 -12.44 9.15 36.46
N ASP A 124 -11.22 9.06 35.94
CA ASP A 124 -10.47 7.81 35.88
C ASP A 124 -9.64 7.58 37.15
N GLU A 125 -9.84 6.43 37.80
CA GLU A 125 -8.96 5.96 38.87
C GLU A 125 -7.67 5.43 38.22
N ARG A 126 -6.51 6.03 38.54
CA ARG A 126 -5.20 5.70 37.96
C ARG A 126 -4.94 4.18 37.87
N SER A 127 -5.30 3.60 36.74
CA SER A 127 -4.98 2.21 36.39
C SER A 127 -3.59 2.17 35.76
N ARG A 128 -2.68 1.40 36.36
CA ARG A 128 -1.32 1.15 35.82
C ARG A 128 -1.20 -0.19 35.10
N ASN A 129 -2.29 -0.73 34.57
CA ASN A 129 -2.22 -1.91 33.73
C ASN A 129 -1.88 -1.55 32.29
N LEU A 130 -0.61 -1.22 32.07
CA LEU A 130 -0.04 -1.18 30.74
C LEU A 130 0.19 -2.63 30.31
N SER A 131 -0.67 -3.15 29.43
CA SER A 131 -0.34 -4.34 28.67
C SER A 131 0.96 -4.07 27.92
N ARG A 132 2.01 -4.84 28.23
CA ARG A 132 3.30 -4.78 27.51
C ARG A 132 3.28 -5.60 26.22
N PHE A 133 2.17 -6.26 25.92
CA PHE A 133 1.99 -7.00 24.67
C PHE A 133 1.48 -6.05 23.60
N HIS A 134 2.41 -5.56 22.78
CA HIS A 134 2.11 -4.90 21.53
C HIS A 134 1.78 -6.02 20.52
N GLY A 135 0.59 -5.97 19.91
CA GLY A 135 0.20 -6.87 18.81
C GLY A 135 1.23 -6.86 17.68
N SER A 136 1.21 -7.87 16.81
CA SER A 136 2.07 -7.87 15.61
C SER A 136 1.71 -6.70 14.69
N TYR A 137 2.62 -6.29 13.81
CA TYR A 137 2.28 -5.30 12.79
C TYR A 137 1.15 -5.76 11.87
N ALA A 138 1.11 -7.05 11.54
CA ALA A 138 0.00 -7.64 10.80
C ALA A 138 -1.35 -7.41 11.49
N SER A 139 -1.39 -7.45 12.83
CA SER A 139 -2.62 -7.17 13.60
C SER A 139 -2.90 -5.67 13.76
N ILE A 140 -1.88 -4.88 14.07
CA ILE A 140 -2.04 -3.43 14.32
C ILE A 140 -2.46 -2.70 13.04
N PHE A 141 -1.89 -3.07 11.90
CA PHE A 141 -2.10 -2.42 10.61
C PHE A 141 -3.06 -3.19 9.70
N ALA A 142 -3.79 -4.18 10.23
CA ALA A 142 -4.70 -5.04 9.45
C ALA A 142 -5.77 -4.27 8.66
N HIS A 143 -6.11 -3.05 9.09
CA HIS A 143 -7.15 -2.20 8.50
C HIS A 143 -6.61 -1.18 7.48
N HIS A 144 -5.28 -1.11 7.31
CA HIS A 144 -4.65 -0.09 6.46
C HIS A 144 -4.98 -0.33 4.99
N ALA A 145 -4.56 -1.45 4.42
CA ALA A 145 -5.02 -1.90 3.11
C ALA A 145 -6.33 -2.69 3.24
N SER A 146 -7.24 -2.55 2.28
CA SER A 146 -8.46 -3.36 2.22
C SER A 146 -8.22 -4.75 1.65
N THR A 147 -7.09 -4.95 0.96
CA THR A 147 -6.82 -6.16 0.18
C THR A 147 -5.44 -6.72 0.46
N SER A 148 -5.34 -8.03 0.62
CA SER A 148 -4.08 -8.76 0.76
C SER A 148 -3.37 -8.91 -0.59
N PHE A 149 -2.04 -8.85 -0.59
CA PHE A 149 -1.26 -9.28 -1.75
C PHE A 149 -1.06 -10.80 -1.72
N GLU A 150 -1.91 -11.55 -2.45
CA GLU A 150 -1.91 -13.03 -2.39
C GLU A 150 -1.20 -13.71 -3.57
N ALA A 151 -0.64 -12.93 -4.49
CA ALA A 151 -0.03 -13.47 -5.70
C ALA A 151 1.07 -14.50 -5.39
N SER A 152 0.92 -15.69 -5.96
CA SER A 152 1.93 -16.77 -5.89
C SER A 152 2.90 -16.75 -7.07
N LYS A 153 2.62 -15.91 -8.06
CA LYS A 153 3.35 -15.79 -9.32
C LYS A 153 3.14 -14.40 -9.92
N ILE A 154 4.18 -13.88 -10.55
CA ILE A 154 4.14 -12.66 -11.38
C ILE A 154 4.56 -12.99 -12.81
N ILE A 155 4.08 -12.18 -13.76
CA ILE A 155 4.56 -12.17 -15.14
C ILE A 155 5.68 -11.13 -15.20
N ILE A 156 6.81 -11.48 -15.81
CA ILE A 156 7.93 -10.55 -15.98
C ILE A 156 7.57 -9.61 -17.14
N ASP A 157 7.75 -8.31 -16.92
CA ASP A 157 7.41 -7.29 -17.90
C ASP A 157 8.62 -7.00 -18.78
N ASP A 158 8.51 -7.34 -20.08
CA ASP A 158 9.59 -7.11 -21.05
C ASP A 158 9.78 -5.61 -21.36
N ASP A 159 8.72 -4.81 -21.21
CA ASP A 159 8.74 -3.36 -21.44
C ASP A 159 8.92 -2.56 -20.14
N GLY A 160 9.03 -3.26 -19.01
CA GLY A 160 9.14 -2.69 -17.68
C GLY A 160 10.57 -2.30 -17.29
N THR A 161 10.78 -2.14 -15.98
CA THR A 161 12.10 -1.87 -15.41
C THR A 161 13.00 -3.09 -15.60
N PRO A 162 14.23 -2.91 -16.12
CA PRO A 162 15.07 -4.05 -16.43
C PRO A 162 15.70 -4.64 -15.14
N PRO A 163 15.88 -5.98 -15.04
CA PRO A 163 16.29 -6.64 -13.80
C PRO A 163 17.61 -6.15 -13.17
N GLU A 164 18.54 -5.61 -13.95
CA GLU A 164 19.79 -5.04 -13.44
C GLU A 164 19.58 -3.88 -12.48
N TRP A 165 18.40 -3.22 -12.53
CA TRP A 165 18.03 -2.13 -11.63
C TRP A 165 17.99 -2.56 -10.16
N LEU A 166 17.86 -3.86 -9.88
CA LEU A 166 17.98 -4.44 -8.54
C LEU A 166 19.36 -4.21 -7.89
N ASN A 167 20.38 -3.84 -8.68
CA ASN A 167 21.70 -3.45 -8.18
C ASN A 167 21.82 -1.95 -7.86
N SER A 168 20.78 -1.15 -8.08
CA SER A 168 20.80 0.27 -7.70
C SER A 168 21.01 0.41 -6.19
N ALA A 169 21.69 1.47 -5.76
CA ALA A 169 22.23 1.56 -4.40
C ALA A 169 21.17 1.33 -3.30
N MET A 170 20.04 2.04 -3.40
CA MET A 170 18.96 1.94 -2.41
C MET A 170 18.24 0.59 -2.45
N VAL A 171 17.94 0.07 -3.65
CA VAL A 171 17.19 -1.19 -3.80
C VAL A 171 18.04 -2.36 -3.35
N ARG A 172 19.33 -2.36 -3.68
CA ARG A 172 20.27 -3.38 -3.24
C ARG A 172 20.32 -3.46 -1.72
N ASP A 173 20.34 -2.33 -1.01
CA ASP A 173 20.42 -2.33 0.45
C ASP A 173 19.17 -2.97 1.09
N PHE A 174 17.97 -2.66 0.57
CA PHE A 174 16.74 -3.32 1.03
C PHE A 174 16.66 -4.79 0.63
N LEU A 175 17.06 -5.12 -0.60
CA LEU A 175 17.03 -6.50 -1.08
C LEU A 175 18.09 -7.37 -0.44
N GLN A 176 19.21 -6.81 0.01
CA GLN A 176 20.23 -7.55 0.76
C GLN A 176 19.62 -8.16 2.03
N PHE A 177 18.69 -7.46 2.68
CA PHE A 177 17.96 -7.98 3.83
C PHE A 177 17.06 -9.17 3.47
N LEU A 178 16.35 -9.09 2.34
CA LEU A 178 15.41 -10.12 1.89
C LEU A 178 16.11 -11.36 1.30
N LEU A 179 17.19 -11.15 0.55
CA LEU A 179 17.85 -12.14 -0.31
C LEU A 179 19.19 -12.64 0.23
N GLY A 180 19.78 -11.98 1.24
CA GLY A 180 21.06 -12.41 1.83
C GLY A 180 22.22 -12.49 0.82
N GLY A 181 22.21 -11.67 -0.23
CA GLY A 181 23.22 -11.64 -1.29
C GLY A 181 22.87 -12.42 -2.56
N GLN A 182 21.67 -13.00 -2.66
CA GLN A 182 21.22 -13.75 -3.85
C GLN A 182 20.70 -12.88 -5.01
N ILE A 183 20.98 -11.57 -5.02
CA ILE A 183 20.54 -10.64 -6.07
C ILE A 183 21.01 -11.10 -7.47
N PRO A 184 22.28 -11.52 -7.69
CA PRO A 184 22.72 -11.97 -9.02
C PRO A 184 21.95 -13.21 -9.53
N GLN A 185 21.62 -14.14 -8.64
CA GLN A 185 20.85 -15.35 -8.97
C GLN A 185 19.41 -14.99 -9.33
N LEU A 186 18.81 -14.03 -8.62
CA LEU A 186 17.48 -13.53 -8.93
C LEU A 186 17.45 -12.84 -10.30
N ILE A 187 18.44 -12.00 -10.61
CA ILE A 187 18.55 -11.32 -11.91
C ILE A 187 18.64 -12.35 -13.03
N CYS A 188 19.53 -13.35 -12.91
CA CYS A 188 19.65 -14.42 -13.91
C CYS A 188 18.33 -15.20 -14.09
N LEU A 189 17.58 -15.41 -13.00
CA LEU A 189 16.28 -16.07 -13.05
C LEU A 189 15.22 -15.20 -13.78
N LEU A 190 15.22 -13.89 -13.54
CA LEU A 190 14.32 -12.94 -14.18
C LEU A 190 14.62 -12.82 -15.69
N GLU A 191 15.90 -12.75 -16.07
CA GLU A 191 16.30 -12.66 -17.48
C GLU A 191 16.02 -13.95 -18.28
N SER A 192 16.03 -15.11 -17.62
CA SER A 192 15.88 -16.41 -18.28
C SER A 192 14.43 -16.89 -18.41
N LYS A 193 13.45 -16.17 -17.84
CA LYS A 193 12.05 -16.61 -17.75
C LYS A 193 11.07 -15.51 -18.12
N LYS A 194 9.82 -15.91 -18.38
CA LYS A 194 8.69 -14.99 -18.60
C LYS A 194 7.81 -14.79 -17.37
N SER A 195 8.10 -15.53 -16.31
CA SER A 195 7.35 -15.45 -15.06
C SER A 195 8.18 -15.97 -13.91
N LEU A 196 7.86 -15.51 -12.71
CA LEU A 196 8.51 -15.90 -11.47
C LEU A 196 7.45 -16.28 -10.43
N SER A 197 7.64 -17.43 -9.79
CA SER A 197 6.73 -17.98 -8.77
C SER A 197 7.39 -18.15 -7.41
N ILE A 198 6.58 -18.20 -6.35
CA ILE A 198 7.03 -18.49 -4.99
C ILE A 198 7.79 -19.82 -4.92
N ALA A 199 7.37 -20.84 -5.68
CA ALA A 199 8.04 -22.14 -5.72
C ALA A 199 9.49 -22.05 -6.24
N GLU A 200 9.76 -21.16 -7.20
CA GLU A 200 11.10 -20.92 -7.72
C GLU A 200 11.96 -20.13 -6.73
N LEU A 201 11.37 -19.18 -6.02
CA LEU A 201 12.04 -18.46 -4.93
C LEU A 201 12.40 -19.40 -3.76
N HIS A 202 11.51 -20.34 -3.43
CA HIS A 202 11.78 -21.40 -2.47
C HIS A 202 12.94 -22.30 -2.92
N ALA A 203 13.06 -22.59 -4.22
CA ALA A 203 14.18 -23.37 -4.76
C ALA A 203 15.53 -22.64 -4.64
N LEU A 204 15.53 -21.30 -4.56
CA LEU A 204 16.71 -20.48 -4.22
C LEU A 204 16.99 -20.42 -2.70
N GLY A 205 16.12 -21.02 -1.87
CA GLY A 205 16.25 -21.03 -0.41
C GLY A 205 15.60 -19.82 0.28
N ILE A 206 14.82 -19.02 -0.45
CA ILE A 206 14.07 -17.89 0.12
C ILE A 206 12.80 -18.44 0.78
N LYS A 207 12.50 -18.00 2.01
CA LYS A 207 11.33 -18.48 2.77
C LYS A 207 10.03 -17.85 2.26
N ALA A 208 8.89 -18.41 2.66
CA ALA A 208 7.58 -18.02 2.12
C ALA A 208 7.18 -16.54 2.35
N PRO A 209 7.30 -15.96 3.58
CA PRO A 209 6.99 -14.55 3.79
C PRO A 209 7.88 -13.61 2.96
N GLU A 210 9.19 -13.89 2.93
CA GLU A 210 10.17 -13.15 2.16
C GLU A 210 9.95 -13.31 0.65
N SER A 211 9.50 -14.47 0.19
CA SER A 211 9.21 -14.73 -1.22
C SER A 211 8.02 -13.89 -1.71
N ARG A 212 6.96 -13.80 -0.92
CA ARG A 212 5.80 -12.95 -1.25
C ARG A 212 6.15 -11.47 -1.21
N MET A 213 6.90 -11.04 -0.19
CA MET A 213 7.45 -9.68 -0.11
C MET A 213 8.30 -9.35 -1.34
N LEU A 214 9.12 -10.29 -1.81
CA LEU A 214 9.93 -10.11 -3.00
C LEU A 214 9.09 -10.01 -4.27
N LEU A 215 8.06 -10.86 -4.44
CA LEU A 215 7.14 -10.73 -5.58
C LEU A 215 6.45 -9.36 -5.58
N ALA A 216 5.98 -8.89 -4.43
CA ALA A 216 5.41 -7.56 -4.29
C ALA A 216 6.44 -6.48 -4.67
N ALA A 217 7.67 -6.55 -4.14
CA ALA A 217 8.74 -5.60 -4.48
C ALA A 217 9.03 -5.55 -5.98
N LEU A 218 9.09 -6.71 -6.66
CA LEU A 218 9.32 -6.78 -8.11
C LEU A 218 8.18 -6.14 -8.90
N VAL A 219 6.93 -6.29 -8.46
CA VAL A 219 5.79 -5.57 -9.04
C VAL A 219 5.92 -4.07 -8.79
N LYS A 220 6.25 -3.66 -7.56
CA LYS A 220 6.45 -2.25 -7.19
C LYS A 220 7.52 -1.56 -8.03
N PHE A 221 8.56 -2.29 -8.40
CA PHE A 221 9.66 -1.77 -9.21
C PHE A 221 9.35 -1.79 -10.71
N GLY A 222 8.18 -2.30 -11.13
CA GLY A 222 7.82 -2.43 -12.55
C GLY A 222 8.62 -3.50 -13.29
N ILE A 223 9.25 -4.45 -12.58
CA ILE A 223 9.96 -5.58 -13.19
C ILE A 223 8.99 -6.69 -13.59
N GLY A 224 7.83 -6.74 -12.93
CA GLY A 224 6.77 -7.67 -13.27
C GLY A 224 5.40 -7.12 -12.92
N ARG A 225 4.39 -7.85 -13.34
CA ARG A 225 2.98 -7.52 -13.13
C ARG A 225 2.21 -8.72 -12.62
N LEU A 226 1.08 -8.44 -11.99
CA LEU A 226 0.12 -9.48 -11.64
C LEU A 226 -0.47 -10.08 -12.92
N GLY A 227 -0.63 -11.40 -12.97
CA GLY A 227 -1.30 -12.04 -14.11
C GLY A 227 -2.79 -11.70 -14.12
N MET A 228 -3.37 -11.49 -15.30
CA MET A 228 -4.82 -11.30 -15.46
C MET A 228 -5.56 -12.46 -14.78
N GLY A 229 -6.30 -12.16 -13.70
CA GLY A 229 -6.99 -13.15 -12.86
C GLY A 229 -6.59 -13.16 -11.37
N ALA A 230 -5.66 -12.29 -10.93
CA ALA A 230 -5.32 -12.13 -9.52
C ALA A 230 -5.97 -10.90 -8.83
N THR A 231 -6.71 -10.07 -9.59
CA THR A 231 -7.55 -9.02 -9.02
C THR A 231 -8.82 -9.66 -8.44
N PRO A 232 -9.21 -9.37 -7.18
CA PRO A 232 -10.54 -9.74 -6.70
C PRO A 232 -11.58 -9.08 -7.62
N ASP A 233 -12.48 -9.88 -8.16
CA ASP A 233 -13.67 -9.41 -8.88
C ASP A 233 -14.51 -8.51 -7.96
N SER A 234 -14.25 -7.20 -7.99
CA SER A 234 -15.22 -6.19 -7.62
C SER A 234 -14.71 -4.83 -8.08
N LEU A 235 -15.20 -4.37 -9.23
CA LEU A 235 -15.71 -3.03 -9.50
C LEU A 235 -16.23 -3.03 -10.93
N SER A 236 -17.55 -3.15 -11.03
CA SER A 236 -18.47 -2.84 -12.15
C SER A 236 -17.89 -2.53 -13.52
N ASP A 237 -18.31 -3.35 -14.48
CA ASP A 237 -18.40 -3.23 -15.95
C ASP A 237 -17.44 -2.28 -16.70
N PRO A 238 -16.75 -2.76 -17.75
CA PRO A 238 -16.02 -1.89 -18.64
C PRO A 238 -16.99 -0.92 -19.32
N ILE A 239 -16.81 0.38 -19.08
CA ILE A 239 -17.43 1.42 -19.88
C ILE A 239 -16.95 1.20 -21.32
N ASN A 240 -17.89 0.86 -22.20
CA ASN A 240 -17.67 0.81 -23.64
C ASN A 240 -17.15 2.18 -24.09
N ILE A 241 -15.87 2.24 -24.42
CA ILE A 241 -15.28 3.36 -25.15
C ILE A 241 -15.69 3.13 -26.61
N GLU A 242 -16.86 3.61 -27.01
CA GLU A 242 -17.12 3.87 -28.42
C GLU A 242 -16.47 5.21 -28.77
N ASP A 243 -15.53 5.16 -29.72
CA ASP A 243 -14.87 6.33 -30.29
C ASP A 243 -15.89 7.16 -31.11
N GLU A 244 -16.15 8.40 -30.68
CA GLU A 244 -16.66 9.49 -31.52
C GLU A 244 -15.66 10.66 -31.56
#